data_AF-A0A521RQN2-F1
#
_entry.id   AF-A0A521RQN2-F1
#
_cell.length_a   1.000
_cell.length_b   1.000
_cell.length_c   1.000
_cell.angle_alpha   90.00
_cell.angle_beta   90.00
_cell.angle_gamma   90.00
#
_symmetry.space_group_name_H-M   'P 1'
#
loop_
_entity.id
_entity.type
_entity.pdbx_description
1 polymer ?
#
loop_
_entity_poly.entity_id
_entity_poly.type
_entity_poly.pdbx_seq_one_letter_code
_entity_poly.pdbx_strand_id
1 'polypeptide(L)'
;MPITFLNRVRGGSPRAFDADVLAWRDAVIANGGPVSLARLIVVDQFVFGEKAAGLWALTDDYLPLCGENAVQALTSLKQRRLATAVNSPTFTTDRDFVTNGSTSYIDTGFIPASHGVNWTVSAQRLAVYERTNVVNAASVSAGAYTGAVNKGFITNQVGSGMLRGGLNTADGSPGNFAISPADSRGLKSVSRAGGGTTMLGYDRGVRLTDATGLTVSNASRPTHSVFIGGLNFVGSLTNTRAGAFSFVVLGGPLSDAQEAAQYANIQALHTAVGAQV
;
A
#
# COMPACT_ATOMS: atom_id res chain seq x y z
N MET A 1 -1.66 -27.89 -10.85
CA MET A 1 -1.33 -27.49 -12.23
C MET A 1 0.16 -27.18 -12.27
N PRO A 2 0.96 -27.76 -13.17
CA PRO A 2 2.39 -27.49 -13.20
C PRO A 2 2.63 -26.10 -13.79
N ILE A 3 3.51 -25.33 -13.17
CA ILE A 3 3.98 -24.01 -13.60
C ILE A 3 4.84 -24.19 -14.86
N THR A 4 4.21 -24.37 -16.02
CA THR A 4 4.91 -24.55 -17.31
C THR A 4 5.07 -23.22 -18.08
N PHE A 5 4.46 -22.14 -17.60
CA PHE A 5 4.48 -20.84 -18.29
C PHE A 5 5.68 -19.93 -17.96
N LEU A 6 6.49 -20.22 -16.92
CA LEU A 6 7.57 -19.31 -16.51
C LEU A 6 8.85 -19.39 -17.36
N ASN A 7 9.02 -20.43 -18.19
CA ASN A 7 10.22 -20.58 -19.04
C ASN A 7 10.09 -19.93 -20.42
N ARG A 8 8.88 -19.60 -20.91
CA ARG A 8 8.73 -19.13 -22.30
C ARG A 8 9.07 -17.67 -22.53
N VAL A 9 9.26 -16.88 -21.46
CA VAL A 9 9.70 -15.47 -21.53
C VAL A 9 11.21 -15.33 -21.27
N ARG A 10 11.91 -16.39 -20.85
CA ARG A 10 13.35 -16.35 -20.50
C ARG A 10 14.22 -16.81 -21.67
N GLY A 11 14.28 -16.02 -22.73
CA GLY A 11 15.31 -16.18 -23.75
C GLY A 11 16.67 -15.68 -23.24
N GLY A 12 17.64 -16.59 -23.06
CA GLY A 12 19.07 -16.27 -22.89
C GLY A 12 19.55 -16.02 -21.45
N SER A 13 20.33 -16.97 -20.93
CA SER A 13 21.07 -16.98 -19.65
C SER A 13 20.27 -16.84 -18.33
N PRO A 14 20.60 -17.62 -17.28
CA PRO A 14 20.02 -17.39 -15.95
C PRO A 14 20.52 -16.05 -15.41
N ARG A 15 19.66 -15.04 -15.45
CA ARG A 15 19.89 -13.81 -14.69
C ARG A 15 19.86 -14.16 -13.20
N ALA A 16 20.81 -13.64 -12.44
CA ALA A 16 20.75 -13.69 -10.98
C ALA A 16 19.51 -12.93 -10.47
N PHE A 17 18.94 -13.39 -9.36
CA PHE A 17 17.88 -12.64 -8.66
C PHE A 17 18.34 -11.21 -8.36
N ASP A 18 17.41 -10.28 -8.40
CA ASP A 18 17.67 -8.89 -8.05
C ASP A 18 18.15 -8.78 -6.59
N ALA A 19 19.15 -7.93 -6.35
CA ALA A 19 19.76 -7.76 -5.03
C ALA A 19 18.73 -7.32 -3.97
N ASP A 20 17.73 -6.52 -4.33
CA ASP A 20 16.65 -6.14 -3.42
C ASP A 20 15.80 -7.36 -3.02
N VAL A 21 15.60 -8.30 -3.94
CA VAL A 21 14.80 -9.51 -3.68
C VAL A 21 15.55 -10.48 -2.78
N LEU A 22 16.87 -10.58 -2.96
CA LEU A 22 17.73 -11.36 -2.06
C LEU A 22 17.78 -10.74 -0.66
N ALA A 23 17.95 -9.42 -0.57
CA ALA A 23 17.92 -8.70 0.71
C ALA A 23 16.57 -8.84 1.42
N TRP A 24 15.46 -8.84 0.68
CA TRP A 24 14.15 -9.15 1.23
C TRP A 24 14.08 -10.53 1.85
N ARG A 25 14.48 -11.55 1.08
CA ARG A 25 14.46 -12.95 1.50
C ARG A 25 15.25 -13.13 2.79
N ASP A 26 16.44 -12.55 2.84
CA ASP A 26 17.33 -12.66 3.99
C ASP A 26 16.72 -11.98 5.23
N ALA A 27 16.00 -10.85 5.05
CA ALA A 27 15.23 -10.24 6.12
C ALA A 27 14.07 -11.12 6.61
N VAL A 28 13.33 -11.78 5.70
CA VAL A 28 12.27 -12.72 6.08
C VAL A 28 12.83 -13.89 6.89
N ILE A 29 13.97 -14.45 6.46
CA ILE A 29 14.67 -15.53 7.17
C ILE A 29 15.15 -15.06 8.54
N ALA A 30 15.74 -13.87 8.64
CA ALA A 30 16.16 -13.28 9.91
C ALA A 30 14.99 -13.05 10.88
N ASN A 31 13.80 -12.73 10.36
CA ASN A 31 12.57 -12.61 11.12
C ASN A 31 11.92 -13.97 11.48
N GLY A 32 12.53 -15.10 11.07
CA GLY A 32 12.07 -16.46 11.38
C GLY A 32 11.08 -17.04 10.38
N GLY A 33 10.90 -16.42 9.20
CA GLY A 33 10.03 -16.92 8.14
C GLY A 33 10.80 -17.66 7.03
N PRO A 34 10.23 -18.73 6.43
CA PRO A 34 10.78 -19.29 5.20
C PRO A 34 10.34 -18.48 3.96
N VAL A 35 11.10 -18.62 2.87
CA VAL A 35 10.74 -18.14 1.53
C VAL A 35 11.04 -19.24 0.52
N SER A 36 10.03 -19.72 -0.20
CA SER A 36 10.24 -20.73 -1.23
C SER A 36 10.92 -20.14 -2.48
N LEU A 37 11.55 -20.99 -3.28
CA LEU A 37 12.10 -20.57 -4.58
C LEU A 37 11.00 -20.03 -5.51
N ALA A 38 9.81 -20.64 -5.50
CA ALA A 38 8.69 -20.18 -6.31
C ALA A 38 8.26 -18.77 -5.92
N ARG A 39 8.22 -18.47 -4.61
CA ARG A 39 7.96 -17.13 -4.11
C ARG A 39 9.03 -16.14 -4.51
N LEU A 40 10.29 -16.53 -4.40
CA LEU A 40 11.42 -15.68 -4.76
C LEU A 40 11.33 -15.25 -6.24
N ILE A 41 10.97 -16.16 -7.13
CA ILE A 41 10.74 -15.86 -8.56
C ILE A 41 9.62 -14.85 -8.77
N VAL A 42 8.50 -15.03 -8.08
CA VAL A 42 7.33 -14.15 -8.21
C VAL A 42 7.63 -12.74 -7.70
N VAL A 43 8.31 -12.62 -6.56
CA VAL A 43 8.74 -11.32 -6.01
C VAL A 43 9.80 -10.67 -6.90
N ASP A 44 10.72 -11.45 -7.48
CA ASP A 44 11.72 -10.95 -8.43
C ASP A 44 11.10 -10.33 -9.67
N GLN A 45 10.08 -10.98 -10.24
CA GLN A 45 9.33 -10.43 -11.38
C GLN A 45 8.62 -9.12 -11.01
N PHE A 46 8.01 -9.05 -9.82
CA PHE A 46 7.39 -7.82 -9.33
C PHE A 46 8.42 -6.69 -9.18
N VAL A 47 9.53 -6.93 -8.48
CA VAL A 47 10.58 -5.92 -8.27
C VAL A 47 11.19 -5.46 -9.59
N PHE A 48 11.41 -6.39 -10.53
CA PHE A 48 11.88 -6.04 -11.86
C PHE A 48 10.89 -5.13 -12.61
N GLY A 49 9.59 -5.44 -12.57
CA GLY A 49 8.54 -4.60 -13.17
C GLY A 49 8.48 -3.20 -12.54
N GLU A 50 8.55 -3.11 -11.22
CA GLU A 50 8.58 -1.82 -10.51
C GLU A 50 9.83 -1.00 -10.88
N LYS A 51 10.99 -1.63 -11.03
CA LYS A 51 12.23 -0.95 -11.45
C LYS A 51 12.18 -0.50 -12.90
N ALA A 52 11.69 -1.35 -13.81
CA ALA A 52 11.57 -1.04 -15.23
C ALA A 52 10.62 0.15 -15.48
N ALA A 53 9.56 0.29 -14.67
CA ALA A 53 8.63 1.41 -14.73
C ALA A 53 9.09 2.65 -13.92
N GLY A 54 10.28 2.62 -13.30
CA GLY A 54 10.81 3.70 -12.45
C GLY A 54 10.08 3.89 -11.11
N LEU A 55 9.16 2.98 -10.76
CA LEU A 55 8.33 3.01 -9.55
C LEU A 55 9.15 2.74 -8.30
N TRP A 56 10.13 1.84 -8.41
CA TRP A 56 11.00 1.49 -7.30
C TRP A 56 11.74 2.69 -6.74
N ALA A 57 12.16 3.64 -7.58
CA ALA A 57 12.89 4.83 -7.14
C ALA A 57 12.00 5.80 -6.33
N LEU A 58 10.73 5.95 -6.73
CA LEU A 58 9.78 6.90 -6.14
C LEU A 58 8.98 6.33 -4.96
N THR A 59 9.00 5.02 -4.77
CA THR A 59 8.32 4.35 -3.66
C THR A 59 9.28 4.17 -2.50
N ASP A 60 8.86 4.53 -1.29
CA ASP A 60 9.66 4.37 -0.07
C ASP A 60 9.55 2.97 0.51
N ASP A 61 8.36 2.36 0.46
CA ASP A 61 8.16 0.99 0.91
C ASP A 61 6.94 0.32 0.26
N TYR A 62 6.99 -1.01 0.21
CA TYR A 62 5.86 -1.85 -0.18
C TYR A 62 5.61 -2.88 0.91
N LEU A 63 4.35 -3.05 1.29
CA LEU A 63 3.89 -4.06 2.24
C LEU A 63 2.97 -5.03 1.51
N PRO A 64 3.46 -6.22 1.10
CA PRO A 64 2.67 -7.13 0.32
C PRO A 64 1.48 -7.71 1.07
N LEU A 65 1.57 -8.05 2.35
CA LEU A 65 0.47 -8.69 3.11
C LEU A 65 -0.05 -10.04 2.54
N CYS A 66 0.40 -10.45 1.35
CA CYS A 66 0.11 -11.73 0.70
C CYS A 66 1.40 -12.55 0.57
N GLY A 67 1.68 -13.40 1.57
CA GLY A 67 2.86 -14.27 1.63
C GLY A 67 2.50 -15.74 1.83
N GLU A 68 3.49 -16.62 1.74
CA GLU A 68 3.33 -18.05 2.05
C GLU A 68 3.12 -18.27 3.56
N ASN A 69 3.59 -17.33 4.37
CA ASN A 69 3.46 -17.27 5.81
C ASN A 69 3.33 -15.81 6.31
N ALA A 70 2.88 -15.62 7.54
CA ALA A 70 2.61 -14.30 8.10
C ALA A 70 3.88 -13.43 8.22
N VAL A 71 5.03 -14.01 8.60
CA VAL A 71 6.31 -13.29 8.72
C VAL A 71 6.74 -12.70 7.38
N GLN A 72 6.65 -13.51 6.33
CA GLN A 72 6.91 -13.07 4.96
C GLN A 72 5.94 -11.96 4.53
N ALA A 73 4.65 -12.11 4.81
CA ALA A 73 3.61 -11.14 4.45
C ALA A 73 3.77 -9.79 5.17
N LEU A 74 4.29 -9.80 6.40
CA LEU A 74 4.53 -8.61 7.23
C LEU A 74 5.91 -7.97 7.00
N THR A 75 6.84 -8.65 6.32
CA THR A 75 8.18 -8.09 6.03
C THR A 75 8.13 -7.22 4.77
N SER A 76 8.44 -5.94 4.93
CA SER A 76 8.37 -4.96 3.84
C SER A 76 9.41 -5.20 2.73
N LEU A 77 9.01 -4.97 1.47
CA LEU A 77 9.83 -5.29 0.30
C LEU A 77 10.93 -4.29 -0.02
N LYS A 78 10.99 -3.11 0.60
CA LYS A 78 12.09 -2.18 0.33
C LYS A 78 12.85 -1.81 1.60
N GLN A 79 12.13 -1.46 2.66
CA GLN A 79 12.76 -1.10 3.94
C GLN A 79 13.14 -2.32 4.78
N ARG A 80 12.69 -3.55 4.42
CA ARG A 80 12.99 -4.80 5.15
C ARG A 80 12.45 -4.85 6.58
N ARG A 81 11.46 -4.04 6.90
CA ARG A 81 10.94 -3.93 8.26
C ARG A 81 9.83 -4.94 8.48
N LEU A 82 9.81 -5.53 9.67
CA LEU A 82 8.75 -6.42 10.10
C LEU A 82 7.61 -5.59 10.68
N ALA A 83 6.46 -5.62 10.03
CA ALA A 83 5.23 -5.05 10.56
C ALA A 83 4.67 -5.94 11.69
N THR A 84 3.92 -5.33 12.60
CA THR A 84 3.32 -6.02 13.75
C THR A 84 1.82 -6.17 13.55
N ALA A 85 1.34 -7.42 13.60
CA ALA A 85 -0.08 -7.71 13.69
C ALA A 85 -0.57 -7.48 15.14
N VAL A 86 -1.46 -6.53 15.36
CA VAL A 86 -1.94 -6.15 16.69
C VAL A 86 -3.35 -6.68 16.91
N ASN A 87 -3.60 -7.32 18.06
CA ASN A 87 -4.88 -7.97 18.41
C ASN A 87 -5.35 -9.00 17.38
N SER A 88 -4.40 -9.77 16.82
CA SER A 88 -4.65 -10.97 16.01
C SER A 88 -5.55 -10.78 14.78
N PRO A 89 -5.22 -9.88 13.82
CA PRO A 89 -5.82 -9.93 12.49
C PRO A 89 -5.59 -11.31 11.86
N THR A 90 -6.59 -11.83 11.15
CA THR A 90 -6.52 -13.17 10.58
C THR A 90 -5.69 -13.16 9.31
N PHE A 91 -4.58 -13.89 9.30
CA PHE A 91 -3.77 -14.10 8.12
C PHE A 91 -4.31 -15.26 7.29
N THR A 92 -4.47 -15.04 5.98
CA THR A 92 -4.76 -16.09 5.01
C THR A 92 -3.60 -16.20 4.04
N THR A 93 -2.96 -17.37 3.98
CA THR A 93 -1.82 -17.64 3.09
C THR A 93 -2.14 -17.23 1.66
N ASP A 94 -1.21 -16.50 1.05
CA ASP A 94 -1.29 -15.97 -0.31
C ASP A 94 -2.51 -15.09 -0.56
N ARG A 95 -3.14 -14.54 0.49
CA ARG A 95 -4.36 -13.76 0.29
C ARG A 95 -4.28 -12.39 0.93
N ASP A 96 -4.28 -12.31 2.25
CA ASP A 96 -4.50 -11.04 2.96
C ASP A 96 -4.32 -11.20 4.48
N PHE A 97 -4.44 -10.05 5.15
CA PHE A 97 -4.85 -9.96 6.54
C PHE A 97 -6.26 -9.38 6.65
N VAL A 98 -7.12 -10.04 7.43
CA VAL A 98 -8.46 -9.57 7.76
C VAL A 98 -8.49 -8.93 9.15
N THR A 99 -8.94 -7.69 9.21
CA THR A 99 -9.16 -6.95 10.46
C THR A 99 -10.62 -7.00 10.89
N ASN A 100 -10.86 -6.83 12.19
CA ASN A 100 -12.20 -6.93 12.79
C ASN A 100 -12.97 -5.60 12.80
N GLY A 101 -12.34 -4.51 12.37
CA GLY A 101 -12.94 -3.17 12.40
C GLY A 101 -13.18 -2.59 13.79
N SER A 102 -12.44 -3.06 14.81
CA SER A 102 -12.56 -2.55 16.18
C SER A 102 -11.20 -2.43 16.88
N THR A 103 -10.45 -3.52 16.99
CA THR A 103 -9.20 -3.56 17.76
C THR A 103 -8.04 -4.18 17.01
N SER A 104 -8.29 -4.96 15.95
CA SER A 104 -7.22 -5.60 15.18
C SER A 104 -6.79 -4.76 13.99
N TYR A 105 -5.47 -4.65 13.81
CA TYR A 105 -4.85 -3.84 12.76
C TYR A 105 -3.41 -4.33 12.53
N ILE A 106 -2.75 -3.77 11.51
CA ILE A 106 -1.31 -3.95 11.30
C ILE A 106 -0.63 -2.62 11.56
N ASP A 107 0.34 -2.61 12.48
CA ASP A 107 1.30 -1.52 12.61
C ASP A 107 2.46 -1.77 11.64
N THR A 108 2.60 -0.91 10.64
CA THR A 108 3.64 -1.07 9.62
C THR A 108 5.05 -0.77 10.14
N GLY A 109 5.18 -0.05 11.26
CA GLY A 109 6.43 0.59 11.68
C GLY A 109 6.92 1.68 10.71
N PHE A 110 6.26 1.93 9.57
CA PHE A 110 6.59 3.03 8.65
C PHE A 110 6.16 4.35 9.23
N ILE A 111 7.10 5.08 9.82
CA ILE A 111 6.96 6.47 10.22
C ILE A 111 7.37 7.39 9.06
N PRO A 112 6.44 8.14 8.43
CA PRO A 112 6.77 8.99 7.28
C PRO A 112 7.84 10.05 7.57
N ALA A 113 7.86 10.61 8.78
CA ALA A 113 8.83 11.64 9.17
C ALA A 113 10.29 11.15 9.21
N SER A 114 10.54 9.86 9.47
CA SER A 114 11.90 9.32 9.61
C SER A 114 12.31 8.37 8.49
N HIS A 115 11.36 7.66 7.88
CA HIS A 115 11.64 6.65 6.86
C HIS A 115 11.28 7.10 5.44
N GLY A 116 10.45 8.14 5.31
CA GLY A 116 10.08 8.69 4.01
C GLY A 116 11.26 9.42 3.38
N VAL A 117 11.63 9.04 2.16
CA VAL A 117 12.56 9.80 1.32
C VAL A 117 11.76 10.54 0.25
N ASN A 118 10.89 9.81 -0.45
CA ASN A 118 10.00 10.34 -1.48
C ASN A 118 8.68 10.86 -0.91
N TRP A 119 8.22 10.32 0.23
CA TRP A 119 7.16 10.91 1.03
C TRP A 119 7.71 12.16 1.73
N THR A 120 7.54 13.30 1.08
CA THR A 120 7.94 14.62 1.58
C THR A 120 6.72 15.37 2.13
N VAL A 121 6.89 16.60 2.58
CA VAL A 121 5.76 17.43 3.04
C VAL A 121 4.81 17.76 1.88
N SER A 122 5.34 18.04 0.69
CA SER A 122 4.61 18.53 -0.49
C SER A 122 4.34 17.46 -1.56
N ALA A 123 5.01 16.32 -1.47
CA ALA A 123 4.88 15.21 -2.41
C ALA A 123 4.65 13.91 -1.63
N GLN A 124 3.45 13.33 -1.74
CA GLN A 124 3.01 12.22 -0.89
C GLN A 124 2.12 11.27 -1.69
N ARG A 125 2.20 9.98 -1.40
CA ARG A 125 1.35 8.97 -2.00
C ARG A 125 1.14 7.79 -1.07
N LEU A 126 -0.12 7.38 -0.94
CA LEU A 126 -0.52 6.17 -0.25
C LEU A 126 -1.44 5.37 -1.15
N ALA A 127 -1.18 4.07 -1.29
CA ALA A 127 -2.04 3.14 -1.99
C ALA A 127 -2.35 1.92 -1.13
N VAL A 128 -3.58 1.42 -1.23
CA VAL A 128 -4.04 0.24 -0.50
C VAL A 128 -4.84 -0.66 -1.43
N TYR A 129 -4.54 -1.94 -1.40
CA TYR A 129 -5.30 -2.99 -2.06
C TYR A 129 -6.22 -3.68 -1.05
N GLU A 130 -7.52 -3.55 -1.27
CA GLU A 130 -8.54 -4.27 -0.50
C GLU A 130 -9.17 -5.40 -1.32
N ARG A 131 -9.55 -6.47 -0.63
CA ARG A 131 -10.15 -7.66 -1.24
C ARG A 131 -11.62 -7.85 -0.90
N THR A 132 -12.06 -7.29 0.21
CA THR A 132 -13.49 -7.26 0.58
C THR A 132 -14.05 -5.89 0.26
N ASN A 133 -15.27 -5.86 -0.28
CA ASN A 133 -15.98 -4.60 -0.46
C ASN A 133 -16.50 -4.13 0.91
N VAL A 134 -16.04 -2.97 1.37
CA VAL A 134 -16.39 -2.42 2.67
C VAL A 134 -16.91 -1.01 2.49
N VAL A 135 -18.19 -0.85 2.80
CA VAL A 135 -18.92 0.42 2.73
C VAL A 135 -19.08 0.96 4.15
N ASN A 136 -18.15 1.82 4.60
CA ASN A 136 -18.24 2.47 5.91
C ASN A 136 -17.66 3.89 5.86
N ALA A 137 -18.50 4.88 6.13
CA ALA A 137 -18.18 6.30 6.01
C ALA A 137 -17.11 6.82 6.99
N ALA A 138 -16.89 6.12 8.12
CA ALA A 138 -16.00 6.58 9.19
C ALA A 138 -14.74 5.70 9.36
N SER A 139 -14.51 4.75 8.45
CA SER A 139 -13.37 3.83 8.52
C SER A 139 -12.18 4.33 7.67
N VAL A 140 -10.95 3.96 8.04
CA VAL A 140 -9.72 4.28 7.31
C VAL A 140 -9.02 2.97 6.92
N SER A 141 -8.62 2.86 5.66
CA SER A 141 -7.93 1.68 5.13
C SER A 141 -6.49 1.63 5.62
N ALA A 142 -5.78 2.75 5.50
CA ALA A 142 -4.49 2.93 6.11
C ALA A 142 -4.21 4.41 6.38
N GLY A 143 -3.44 4.69 7.44
CA GLY A 143 -2.92 6.04 7.65
C GLY A 143 -2.23 6.28 8.99
N ALA A 144 -1.66 7.49 9.09
CA ALA A 144 -1.11 8.07 10.30
C ALA A 144 -1.50 9.54 10.42
N TYR A 145 -1.64 10.00 11.66
CA TYR A 145 -2.10 11.34 12.01
C TYR A 145 -1.39 11.82 13.27
N THR A 146 -0.61 12.90 13.15
CA THR A 146 0.05 13.58 14.27
C THR A 146 -0.51 15.00 14.42
N GLY A 147 -1.69 15.13 15.03
CA GLY A 147 -2.39 16.41 15.22
C GLY A 147 -3.08 16.96 13.95
N ALA A 148 -3.74 18.11 14.08
CA ALA A 148 -4.71 18.72 13.12
C ALA A 148 -4.33 18.71 11.63
N VAL A 149 -3.02 18.64 11.33
CA VAL A 149 -2.46 18.97 10.03
C VAL A 149 -1.44 17.96 9.50
N ASN A 150 -0.79 17.17 10.35
CA ASN A 150 0.26 16.24 9.93
C ASN A 150 -0.34 14.85 9.71
N LYS A 151 -1.04 14.66 8.60
CA LYS A 151 -1.75 13.41 8.30
C LYS A 151 -1.45 12.85 6.93
N GLY A 152 -1.52 11.54 6.84
CA GLY A 152 -1.49 10.76 5.61
C GLY A 152 -2.44 9.60 5.76
N PHE A 153 -3.56 9.60 5.04
CA PHE A 153 -4.51 8.49 5.08
C PHE A 153 -5.24 8.29 3.76
N ILE A 154 -5.76 7.07 3.59
CA ILE A 154 -6.65 6.67 2.50
C ILE A 154 -7.79 5.83 3.05
N THR A 155 -8.97 5.99 2.45
CA THR A 155 -10.13 5.14 2.65
C THR A 155 -10.63 4.71 1.28
N ASN A 156 -10.46 3.43 0.96
CA ASN A 156 -10.77 2.92 -0.38
C ASN A 156 -12.24 3.16 -0.78
N GLN A 157 -13.14 3.13 0.19
CA GLN A 157 -14.51 3.58 -0.02
C GLN A 157 -15.14 4.07 1.29
N VAL A 158 -15.75 5.25 1.21
CA VAL A 158 -16.73 5.75 2.19
C VAL A 158 -18.16 5.50 1.71
N GLY A 159 -19.14 5.60 2.62
CA GLY A 159 -20.54 5.26 2.38
C GLY A 159 -21.23 5.93 1.19
N SER A 160 -20.65 7.00 0.63
CA SER A 160 -21.16 7.73 -0.54
C SER A 160 -20.62 7.24 -1.89
N GLY A 161 -19.91 6.10 -1.95
CA GLY A 161 -19.27 5.64 -3.19
C GLY A 161 -18.10 6.54 -3.60
N MET A 162 -17.34 7.01 -2.61
CA MET A 162 -16.18 7.85 -2.84
C MET A 162 -14.92 7.19 -2.28
N LEU A 163 -13.82 7.26 -3.02
CA LEU A 163 -12.48 7.15 -2.46
C LEU A 163 -12.19 8.45 -1.70
N ARG A 164 -11.60 8.36 -0.51
CA ARG A 164 -11.26 9.53 0.32
C ARG A 164 -9.79 9.47 0.73
N GLY A 165 -9.12 10.61 0.70
CA GLY A 165 -7.74 10.73 1.17
C GLY A 165 -7.47 12.04 1.88
N GLY A 166 -6.42 12.05 2.70
CA GLY A 166 -5.88 13.26 3.30
C GLY A 166 -4.38 13.16 3.39
N LEU A 167 -3.71 13.96 2.56
CA LEU A 167 -2.25 14.03 2.46
C LEU A 167 -1.82 15.45 2.83
N ASN A 168 -1.51 15.65 4.10
CA ASN A 168 -1.14 16.95 4.70
C ASN A 168 -2.19 18.06 4.47
N THR A 169 -3.46 17.66 4.50
CA THR A 169 -4.60 18.57 4.42
C THR A 169 -5.04 19.01 5.81
N ALA A 170 -5.67 20.17 5.92
CA ALA A 170 -6.35 20.60 7.15
C ALA A 170 -7.54 19.68 7.47
N ASP A 171 -7.97 19.65 8.72
CA ASP A 171 -9.18 18.92 9.10
C ASP A 171 -10.42 19.48 8.38
N GLY A 172 -11.35 18.58 8.05
CA GLY A 172 -12.52 18.93 7.24
C GLY A 172 -12.26 19.11 5.74
N SER A 173 -11.00 19.09 5.27
CA SER A 173 -10.64 19.23 3.85
C SER A 173 -9.98 17.97 3.24
N PRO A 174 -10.56 16.77 3.37
CA PRO A 174 -10.09 15.62 2.61
C PRO A 174 -10.41 15.78 1.12
N GLY A 175 -9.63 15.17 0.24
CA GLY A 175 -10.08 15.01 -1.14
C GLY A 175 -11.01 13.80 -1.23
N ASN A 176 -12.11 13.99 -1.97
CA ASN A 176 -13.10 12.97 -2.23
C ASN A 176 -13.14 12.76 -3.75
N PHE A 177 -13.11 11.49 -4.16
CA PHE A 177 -13.09 11.09 -5.56
C PHE A 177 -14.25 10.14 -5.80
N ALA A 178 -15.16 10.48 -6.71
CA ALA A 178 -16.24 9.59 -7.07
C ALA A 178 -15.68 8.30 -7.69
N ILE A 179 -16.14 7.15 -7.21
CA ILE A 179 -15.82 5.84 -7.79
C ILE A 179 -17.10 5.19 -8.30
N SER A 180 -17.04 4.65 -9.52
CA SER A 180 -18.16 3.97 -10.17
C SER A 180 -17.66 2.67 -10.82
N PRO A 181 -18.13 1.49 -10.39
CA PRO A 181 -19.09 1.28 -9.31
C PRO A 181 -18.54 1.63 -7.92
N ALA A 182 -19.44 1.83 -6.95
CA ALA A 182 -19.11 2.09 -5.55
C ALA A 182 -18.54 0.83 -4.88
N ASP A 183 -17.24 0.58 -5.07
CA ASP A 183 -16.54 -0.63 -4.67
C ASP A 183 -15.16 -0.33 -4.09
N SER A 184 -14.88 -0.80 -2.87
CA SER A 184 -13.61 -0.59 -2.19
C SER A 184 -12.50 -1.53 -2.66
N ARG A 185 -12.84 -2.61 -3.36
CA ARG A 185 -11.90 -3.64 -3.79
C ARG A 185 -10.92 -3.14 -4.85
N GLY A 186 -9.78 -3.82 -4.90
CA GLY A 186 -8.67 -3.51 -5.79
C GLY A 186 -7.73 -2.45 -5.19
N LEU A 187 -6.72 -2.09 -5.99
CA LEU A 187 -5.78 -1.03 -5.63
C LEU A 187 -6.43 0.32 -5.82
N LYS A 188 -6.46 1.12 -4.77
CA LYS A 188 -6.74 2.55 -4.85
C LYS A 188 -5.56 3.33 -4.31
N SER A 189 -5.33 4.50 -4.89
CA SER A 189 -4.25 5.38 -4.46
C SER A 189 -4.73 6.82 -4.38
N VAL A 190 -4.14 7.56 -3.46
CA VAL A 190 -4.24 9.01 -3.41
C VAL A 190 -2.83 9.59 -3.41
N SER A 191 -2.63 10.68 -4.13
CA SER A 191 -1.33 11.35 -4.19
C SER A 191 -1.47 12.86 -4.24
N ARG A 192 -0.45 13.54 -3.73
CA ARG A 192 -0.27 14.97 -3.84
C ARG A 192 1.09 15.23 -4.46
N ALA A 193 1.13 16.02 -5.53
CA ALA A 193 2.35 16.38 -6.23
C ALA A 193 2.54 17.90 -6.19
N GLY A 194 3.63 18.36 -5.57
CA GLY A 194 4.03 19.78 -5.65
C GLY A 194 3.37 20.73 -4.65
N GLY A 195 2.80 20.25 -3.54
CA GLY A 195 2.42 21.10 -2.40
C GLY A 195 1.23 22.05 -2.62
N GLY A 196 0.59 22.00 -3.79
CA GLY A 196 -0.62 22.75 -4.10
C GLY A 196 -1.87 22.22 -3.40
N THR A 197 -3.02 22.77 -3.80
CA THR A 197 -4.36 22.47 -3.25
C THR A 197 -5.09 21.35 -4.01
N THR A 198 -4.38 20.65 -4.89
CA THR A 198 -4.91 19.53 -5.67
C THR A 198 -4.39 18.22 -5.14
N MET A 199 -5.28 17.24 -5.02
CA MET A 199 -4.95 15.84 -4.76
C MET A 199 -5.47 14.99 -5.92
N LEU A 200 -4.69 13.99 -6.31
CA LEU A 200 -5.01 13.03 -7.35
C LEU A 200 -5.52 11.75 -6.70
N GLY A 201 -6.49 11.10 -7.32
CA GLY A 201 -7.03 9.81 -6.90
C GLY A 201 -7.02 8.84 -8.06
N TYR A 202 -6.73 7.58 -7.78
CA TYR A 202 -6.74 6.52 -8.79
C TYR A 202 -7.52 5.30 -8.29
N ASP A 203 -8.25 4.67 -9.19
CA ASP A 203 -8.92 3.39 -9.00
C ASP A 203 -8.40 2.41 -10.03
N ARG A 204 -7.74 1.32 -9.60
CA ARG A 204 -7.19 0.28 -10.48
C ARG A 204 -6.30 0.86 -11.59
N GLY A 205 -5.43 1.80 -11.21
CA GLY A 205 -4.48 2.45 -12.12
C GLY A 205 -5.08 3.52 -13.05
N VAL A 206 -6.38 3.80 -12.95
CA VAL A 206 -7.05 4.84 -13.75
C VAL A 206 -7.26 6.09 -12.91
N ARG A 207 -6.89 7.25 -13.47
CA ARG A 207 -7.05 8.55 -12.80
C ARG A 207 -8.53 8.92 -12.68
N LEU A 208 -8.93 9.31 -11.49
CA LEU A 208 -10.24 9.88 -11.19
C LEU A 208 -10.19 11.39 -11.38
N THR A 209 -11.36 12.05 -11.40
CA THR A 209 -11.42 13.51 -11.40
C THR A 209 -10.72 14.07 -10.17
N ASP A 210 -9.74 14.97 -10.39
CA ASP A 210 -8.93 15.54 -9.33
C ASP A 210 -9.77 16.27 -8.26
N ALA A 211 -9.34 16.17 -7.00
CA ALA A 211 -9.90 16.97 -5.92
C ALA A 211 -9.10 18.27 -5.79
N THR A 212 -9.71 19.41 -6.13
CA THR A 212 -9.07 20.74 -6.16
C THR A 212 -9.55 21.63 -5.01
N GLY A 213 -8.80 22.70 -4.70
CA GLY A 213 -9.21 23.71 -3.73
C GLY A 213 -9.11 23.26 -2.27
N LEU A 214 -8.34 22.20 -2.00
CA LEU A 214 -8.13 21.68 -0.66
C LEU A 214 -7.32 22.67 0.19
N THR A 215 -7.70 22.83 1.45
CA THR A 215 -6.85 23.52 2.43
C THR A 215 -5.70 22.61 2.83
N VAL A 216 -4.49 23.01 2.47
CA VAL A 216 -3.25 22.28 2.78
C VAL A 216 -2.46 23.05 3.83
N SER A 217 -1.97 22.34 4.83
CA SER A 217 -1.23 22.93 5.95
C SER A 217 0.26 23.04 5.64
N ASN A 218 0.79 22.17 4.77
CA ASN A 218 2.22 22.03 4.50
C ASN A 218 3.09 21.99 5.77
N ALA A 219 2.54 21.50 6.89
CA ALA A 219 3.13 21.68 8.20
C ALA A 219 4.33 20.73 8.41
N SER A 220 4.08 19.43 8.43
CA SER A 220 5.13 18.41 8.54
C SER A 220 4.60 17.02 8.13
N ARG A 221 5.47 16.01 8.19
CA ARG A 221 5.12 14.61 7.92
C ARG A 221 4.64 13.93 9.21
N PRO A 222 3.72 12.95 9.15
CA PRO A 222 3.34 12.17 10.32
C PRO A 222 4.57 11.54 11.02
N THR A 223 4.61 11.67 12.35
CA THR A 223 5.68 11.17 13.22
C THR A 223 5.35 9.82 13.88
N HIS A 224 4.16 9.29 13.63
CA HIS A 224 3.74 7.96 14.04
C HIS A 224 3.69 7.01 12.85
N SER A 225 3.71 5.71 13.15
CA SER A 225 3.66 4.68 12.13
C SER A 225 2.31 4.69 11.41
N VAL A 226 2.32 4.33 10.13
CA VAL A 226 1.08 4.07 9.39
C VAL A 226 0.46 2.78 9.92
N PHE A 227 -0.83 2.82 10.27
CA PHE A 227 -1.62 1.63 10.55
C PHE A 227 -2.39 1.20 9.30
N ILE A 228 -2.71 -0.09 9.22
CA ILE A 228 -3.58 -0.70 8.19
C ILE A 228 -4.76 -1.33 8.91
N GLY A 229 -5.98 -1.10 8.41
CA GLY A 229 -7.23 -1.44 9.10
C GLY A 229 -7.71 -0.36 10.08
N GLY A 230 -7.10 0.82 10.04
CA GLY A 230 -7.51 1.99 10.81
C GLY A 230 -6.51 3.14 10.65
N LEU A 231 -6.71 4.18 11.44
CA LEU A 231 -5.84 5.36 11.51
C LEU A 231 -5.01 5.33 12.80
N ASN A 232 -3.71 5.54 12.68
CA ASN A 232 -2.87 5.84 13.85
C ASN A 232 -3.04 7.32 14.23
N PHE A 233 -3.86 7.61 15.23
CA PHE A 233 -4.04 8.95 15.78
C PHE A 233 -3.18 9.11 17.03
N VAL A 234 -2.02 9.75 16.85
CA VAL A 234 -1.08 10.07 17.95
C VAL A 234 -0.72 8.83 18.79
N GLY A 235 -0.45 7.70 18.13
CA GLY A 235 -0.10 6.43 18.77
C GLY A 235 -1.29 5.52 19.11
N SER A 236 -2.53 5.97 18.90
CA SER A 236 -3.75 5.20 19.20
C SER A 236 -4.53 4.82 17.94
N LEU A 237 -5.11 3.63 17.91
CA LEU A 237 -5.99 3.20 16.83
C LEU A 237 -7.32 3.97 16.88
N THR A 238 -7.75 4.52 15.75
CA THR A 238 -9.09 5.10 15.55
C THR A 238 -9.59 4.81 14.13
N ASN A 239 -10.84 5.17 13.81
CA ASN A 239 -11.45 5.06 12.48
C ASN A 239 -11.25 3.66 11.87
N THR A 240 -11.56 2.62 12.63
CA THR A 240 -11.25 1.24 12.29
C THR A 240 -12.05 0.74 11.09
N ARG A 241 -11.44 -0.17 10.33
CA ARG A 241 -12.01 -0.76 9.12
C ARG A 241 -11.98 -2.27 9.22
N ALA A 242 -13.12 -2.94 9.02
CA ALA A 242 -13.21 -4.40 8.93
C ALA A 242 -13.00 -4.82 7.47
N GLY A 243 -11.74 -4.99 7.06
CA GLY A 243 -11.38 -5.25 5.66
C GLY A 243 -10.33 -6.35 5.52
N ALA A 244 -10.24 -6.91 4.33
CA ALA A 244 -9.17 -7.81 3.91
C ALA A 244 -8.14 -7.03 3.09
N PHE A 245 -6.93 -6.88 3.62
CA PHE A 245 -5.86 -6.07 3.02
C PHE A 245 -4.76 -6.95 2.47
N SER A 246 -4.41 -6.74 1.19
CA SER A 246 -3.44 -7.59 0.49
C SER A 246 -2.32 -6.83 -0.19
N PHE A 247 -2.22 -5.51 0.00
CA PHE A 247 -1.06 -4.73 -0.43
C PHE A 247 -1.15 -3.29 0.09
N VAL A 248 -0.04 -2.69 0.50
CA VAL A 248 0.06 -1.25 0.81
C VAL A 248 1.34 -0.68 0.22
N VAL A 249 1.26 0.53 -0.34
CA VAL A 249 2.40 1.23 -0.96
C VAL A 249 2.50 2.64 -0.39
N LEU A 250 3.73 3.04 -0.02
CA LEU A 250 4.04 4.33 0.60
C LEU A 250 5.16 5.00 -0.19
N GLY A 251 5.01 6.28 -0.57
CA GLY A 251 6.10 7.02 -1.21
C GLY A 251 5.72 8.38 -1.76
N GLY A 252 6.39 8.75 -2.85
CA GLY A 252 6.11 9.97 -3.61
C GLY A 252 5.02 9.76 -4.68
N PRO A 253 4.49 10.85 -5.25
CA PRO A 253 3.50 10.80 -6.32
C PRO A 253 4.08 10.13 -7.57
N LEU A 254 3.19 9.47 -8.32
CA LEU A 254 3.50 8.81 -9.58
C LEU A 254 2.77 9.53 -10.72
N SER A 255 3.31 9.44 -11.93
CA SER A 255 2.57 9.81 -13.15
C SER A 255 1.43 8.83 -13.44
N ASP A 256 0.46 9.23 -14.27
CA ASP A 256 -0.67 8.38 -14.67
C ASP A 256 -0.20 7.04 -15.27
N ALA A 257 0.83 7.07 -16.13
CA ALA A 257 1.43 5.85 -16.70
C ALA A 257 2.07 4.94 -15.64
N GLN A 258 2.66 5.54 -14.60
CA GLN A 258 3.27 4.82 -13.49
C GLN A 258 2.22 4.23 -12.54
N GLU A 259 1.11 4.92 -12.29
CA GLU A 259 -0.02 4.37 -11.52
C GLU A 259 -0.64 3.16 -12.24
N ALA A 260 -0.82 3.25 -13.57
CA ALA A 260 -1.27 2.15 -14.39
C ALA A 260 -0.27 0.96 -14.35
N ALA A 261 1.03 1.23 -14.47
CA ALA A 261 2.06 0.21 -14.39
C ALA A 261 2.13 -0.46 -13.01
N GLN A 262 2.03 0.31 -11.92
CA GLN A 262 2.05 -0.25 -10.56
C GLN A 262 0.84 -1.14 -10.32
N TYR A 263 -0.35 -0.72 -10.77
CA TYR A 263 -1.54 -1.56 -10.70
C TYR A 263 -1.35 -2.87 -11.48
N ALA A 264 -0.83 -2.81 -12.71
CA ALA A 264 -0.58 -4.01 -13.52
C ALA A 264 0.43 -4.95 -12.84
N ASN A 265 1.51 -4.43 -12.26
CA ASN A 265 2.51 -5.22 -11.55
C ASN A 265 1.95 -5.88 -10.29
N ILE A 266 1.15 -5.16 -9.49
CA ILE A 266 0.48 -5.71 -8.30
C ILE A 266 -0.54 -6.78 -8.71
N GLN A 267 -1.28 -6.58 -9.81
CA GLN A 267 -2.20 -7.60 -10.31
C GLN A 267 -1.49 -8.83 -10.84
N ALA A 268 -0.35 -8.68 -11.53
CA ALA A 268 0.47 -9.80 -11.95
C ALA A 268 1.00 -10.60 -10.76
N LEU A 269 1.48 -9.90 -9.71
CA LEU A 269 1.88 -10.51 -8.44
C LEU A 269 0.72 -11.31 -7.82
N HIS A 270 -0.45 -10.68 -7.67
CA HIS A 270 -1.62 -11.35 -7.11
C HIS A 270 -2.09 -12.53 -7.97
N THR A 271 -2.06 -12.43 -9.30
CA THR A 271 -2.40 -13.53 -10.20
C THR A 271 -1.47 -14.71 -9.98
N ALA A 272 -0.16 -14.47 -9.91
CA ALA A 272 0.85 -15.51 -9.74
C ALA A 272 0.70 -16.31 -8.44
N VAL A 273 0.08 -15.71 -7.40
CA VAL A 273 -0.13 -16.33 -6.09
C VAL A 273 -1.60 -16.72 -5.84
N GLY A 274 -2.47 -16.48 -6.83
CA GLY A 274 -3.92 -16.76 -6.75
C GLY A 274 -4.72 -15.76 -5.89
N ALA A 275 -4.19 -14.57 -5.62
CA ALA A 275 -4.77 -13.52 -4.78
C ALA A 275 -5.63 -12.48 -5.51
N GLN A 276 -5.80 -12.57 -6.83
CA GLN A 276 -6.50 -11.53 -7.59
C GLN A 276 -7.98 -11.39 -7.18
N VAL A 277 -8.52 -10.18 -7.32
CA VAL A 277 -9.91 -9.80 -7.02
C VAL A 277 -10.45 -8.85 -8.09
#